data_AF-A0A0K2VEC2-F1
#
_entry.id   AF-A0A0K2VEC2-F1
#
_cell.length_a   1.000
_cell.length_b   1.000
_cell.length_c   1.000
_cell.angle_alpha   90.00
_cell.angle_beta   90.00
_cell.angle_gamma   90.00
#
_symmetry.space_group_name_H-M   'P 1'
#
loop_
_entity.id
_entity.type
_entity.pdbx_description
1 polymer ?
#
loop_
_entity_poly.entity_id
_entity_poly.type
_entity_poly.pdbx_seq_one_letter_code
_entity_poly.pdbx_strand_id
1 'polypeptide(L)'
;SRMKYLYCLVLACIIPLIQSETGKVEDDINAISLIQSKSSYSASERLDNQISYLIQRLPGLISTARDKINGAQSGEELRFKVYGVTVILASFKEIVADFLISDRNIINFGGSDTIYTYGFLFFYGLGFGFGSIWAVGPYSDLPCGPSDFKQLINEYGLQNGVVPYLNGYDNPLSLSTRVCEFEILAYMKLNCVLSGENDHIEAAEVLFSLEQLIEAMKIRIDWETK
;
A
#
# COMPACT_ATOMS: atom_id res chain seq x y z
N SER A 1 70.68 -20.80 41.16
CA SER A 1 70.39 -21.69 40.03
C SER A 1 68.92 -22.17 40.09
N ARG A 2 67.96 -21.28 39.85
CA ARG A 2 66.51 -21.58 39.84
C ARG A 2 65.71 -20.82 38.78
N MET A 3 66.35 -20.01 37.94
CA MET A 3 65.69 -19.32 36.81
C MET A 3 65.81 -20.05 35.45
N LYS A 4 66.60 -21.13 35.35
CA LYS A 4 66.73 -21.90 34.11
C LYS A 4 65.60 -22.91 33.87
N TYR A 5 64.84 -23.28 34.91
CA TYR A 5 63.76 -24.26 34.79
C TYR A 5 62.38 -23.66 34.50
N LEU A 6 62.20 -22.34 34.65
CA LEU A 6 60.93 -21.67 34.30
C LEU A 6 60.79 -21.46 32.79
N TYR A 7 61.89 -21.24 32.07
CA TYR A 7 61.87 -21.02 30.62
C TYR A 7 61.50 -22.27 29.81
N CYS A 8 61.85 -23.48 30.28
CA CYS A 8 61.47 -24.71 29.60
C CYS A 8 59.97 -25.06 29.74
N LEU A 9 59.31 -24.67 30.84
CA LEU A 9 57.89 -24.98 31.05
C LEU A 9 56.95 -24.05 30.27
N VAL A 10 57.35 -22.79 30.03
CA VAL A 10 56.53 -21.85 29.25
C VAL A 10 56.63 -22.14 27.75
N LEU A 11 57.80 -22.58 27.25
CA LEU A 11 57.98 -22.94 25.83
C LEU A 11 57.30 -24.27 25.43
N ALA A 12 57.14 -25.22 26.35
CA ALA A 12 56.51 -26.51 26.06
C ALA A 12 54.98 -26.45 25.90
N CYS A 13 54.32 -25.40 26.43
CA CYS A 13 52.86 -25.25 26.31
C CYS A 13 52.39 -24.38 25.13
N ILE A 14 53.27 -23.55 24.55
CA ILE A 14 52.86 -22.63 23.46
C ILE A 14 53.02 -23.28 22.07
N ILE A 15 53.95 -24.24 21.92
CA ILE A 15 54.25 -24.83 20.61
C ILE A 15 53.12 -25.73 20.05
N PRO A 16 52.38 -26.55 20.83
CA PRO A 16 51.30 -27.35 20.24
C PRO A 16 50.02 -26.55 19.92
N LEU A 17 49.91 -25.29 20.34
CA LEU A 17 48.77 -24.43 19.98
C LEU A 17 48.91 -23.78 18.59
N ILE A 18 50.13 -23.66 18.05
CA ILE A 18 50.37 -23.00 16.75
C ILE A 18 50.29 -24.00 15.57
N GLN A 19 50.45 -25.30 15.82
CA GLN A 19 50.37 -26.33 14.76
C GLN A 19 48.97 -26.95 14.56
N SER A 20 47.96 -26.58 15.36
CA SER A 20 46.57 -27.00 15.10
C SER A 20 45.81 -26.05 14.18
N GLU A 21 46.32 -24.85 13.90
CA GLU A 21 45.62 -23.84 13.09
C GLU A 21 46.16 -23.69 11.66
N THR A 22 47.35 -24.22 11.34
CA THR A 22 47.96 -24.04 10.01
C THR A 22 47.45 -25.00 8.94
N GLY A 23 46.70 -26.05 9.30
CA GLY A 23 46.05 -26.96 8.34
C GLY A 23 44.64 -26.55 7.91
N LYS A 24 44.10 -25.46 8.46
CA LYS A 24 42.73 -24.97 8.18
C LYS A 24 42.68 -23.63 7.46
N VAL A 25 43.81 -22.92 7.41
CA VAL A 25 43.89 -21.55 6.87
C VAL A 25 44.02 -21.52 5.34
N GLU A 26 44.49 -22.57 4.68
CA GLU A 26 44.66 -22.58 3.22
C GLU A 26 43.34 -22.86 2.46
N ASP A 27 42.43 -23.64 3.04
CA ASP A 27 41.07 -23.81 2.51
C ASP A 27 40.19 -22.60 2.82
N ASP A 28 40.41 -21.93 3.97
CA ASP A 28 39.67 -20.72 4.33
C ASP A 28 40.11 -19.49 3.53
N ILE A 29 41.37 -19.36 3.08
CA ILE A 29 41.80 -18.25 2.21
C ILE A 29 41.23 -18.38 0.79
N ASN A 30 41.10 -19.59 0.27
CA ASN A 30 40.42 -19.84 -1.01
C ASN A 30 38.90 -19.67 -0.88
N ALA A 31 38.30 -20.04 0.25
CA ALA A 31 36.88 -19.78 0.52
C ALA A 31 36.59 -18.30 0.75
N ILE A 32 37.46 -17.56 1.44
CA ILE A 32 37.31 -16.10 1.65
C ILE A 32 37.51 -15.35 0.34
N SER A 33 38.47 -15.72 -0.52
CA SER A 33 38.60 -15.11 -1.85
C SER A 33 37.45 -15.48 -2.80
N LEU A 34 36.87 -16.69 -2.70
CA LEU A 34 35.63 -17.08 -3.40
C LEU A 34 34.37 -16.39 -2.86
N ILE A 35 34.32 -16.04 -1.57
CA ILE A 35 33.23 -15.29 -0.95
C ILE A 35 33.37 -13.78 -1.26
N GLN A 36 34.60 -13.27 -1.31
CA GLN A 36 34.92 -11.88 -1.63
C GLN A 36 34.79 -11.61 -3.15
N SER A 37 34.95 -12.63 -4.01
CA SER A 37 34.55 -12.55 -5.42
C SER A 37 33.05 -12.68 -5.64
N LYS A 38 32.27 -13.11 -4.64
CA LYS A 38 30.81 -13.27 -4.70
C LYS A 38 30.04 -12.09 -4.11
N SER A 39 30.73 -11.09 -3.54
CA SER A 39 30.13 -9.88 -2.94
C SER A 39 30.44 -8.59 -3.69
N SER A 40 30.96 -8.65 -4.92
CA SER A 40 31.04 -7.49 -5.81
C SER A 40 29.81 -7.46 -6.71
N TYR A 41 28.62 -7.47 -6.11
CA TYR A 41 27.48 -6.90 -6.82
C TYR A 41 27.75 -5.39 -6.89
N SER A 42 27.85 -4.86 -8.10
CA SER A 42 28.01 -3.42 -8.31
C SER A 42 26.84 -2.69 -7.61
N ALA A 43 27.08 -1.51 -7.06
CA ALA A 43 26.01 -0.70 -6.45
C ALA A 43 24.83 -0.50 -7.41
N SER A 44 25.10 -0.43 -8.72
CA SER A 44 24.10 -0.42 -9.80
C SER A 44 23.24 -1.68 -9.84
N GLU A 45 23.84 -2.87 -9.76
CA GLU A 45 23.09 -4.14 -9.80
C GLU A 45 22.19 -4.32 -8.56
N ARG A 46 22.61 -3.78 -7.40
CA ARG A 46 21.75 -3.76 -6.20
C ARG A 46 20.53 -2.87 -6.40
N LEU A 47 20.71 -1.70 -7.01
CA LEU A 47 19.60 -0.80 -7.38
C LEU A 47 18.67 -1.45 -8.40
N ASP A 48 19.22 -2.09 -9.42
CA ASP A 48 18.44 -2.74 -10.48
C ASP A 48 17.59 -3.90 -9.93
N ASN A 49 18.13 -4.67 -8.99
CA ASN A 49 17.40 -5.70 -8.26
C ASN A 49 16.30 -5.10 -7.37
N GLN A 50 16.55 -3.97 -6.71
CA GLN A 50 15.56 -3.29 -5.88
C GLN A 50 14.41 -2.72 -6.72
N ILE A 51 14.71 -2.10 -7.86
CA ILE A 51 13.70 -1.62 -8.82
C ILE A 51 12.84 -2.80 -9.29
N SER A 52 13.48 -3.88 -9.72
CA SER A 52 12.77 -5.09 -10.19
C SER A 52 11.87 -5.69 -9.10
N TYR A 53 12.36 -5.73 -7.86
CA TYR A 53 11.58 -6.19 -6.71
C TYR A 53 10.35 -5.32 -6.44
N LEU A 54 10.52 -3.99 -6.45
CA LEU A 54 9.42 -3.05 -6.21
C LEU A 54 8.36 -3.12 -7.31
N ILE A 55 8.76 -3.24 -8.58
CA ILE A 55 7.85 -3.42 -9.71
C ILE A 55 6.98 -4.67 -9.54
N GLN A 56 7.55 -5.77 -9.07
CA GLN A 56 6.83 -7.03 -8.86
C GLN A 56 5.94 -6.98 -7.61
N ARG A 57 6.38 -6.29 -6.56
CA ARG A 57 5.67 -6.22 -5.27
C ARG A 57 4.47 -5.24 -5.31
N LEU A 58 4.62 -4.09 -5.95
CA LEU A 58 3.61 -3.02 -5.97
C LEU A 58 2.19 -3.47 -6.36
N PRO A 59 1.97 -4.29 -7.41
CA PRO A 59 0.63 -4.78 -7.73
C PRO A 59 -0.05 -5.54 -6.58
N GLY A 60 0.71 -6.32 -5.82
CA GLY A 60 0.17 -7.05 -4.66
C GLY A 60 -0.24 -6.12 -3.52
N LEU A 61 0.57 -5.09 -3.27
CA LEU A 61 0.28 -4.06 -2.28
C LEU A 61 -0.96 -3.23 -2.68
N ILE A 62 -1.05 -2.81 -3.94
CA ILE A 62 -2.20 -2.07 -4.48
C ILE A 62 -3.48 -2.88 -4.33
N SER A 63 -3.46 -4.18 -4.67
CA SER A 63 -4.62 -5.06 -4.49
C SER A 63 -5.06 -5.14 -3.02
N THR A 64 -4.09 -5.35 -2.12
CA THR A 64 -4.36 -5.49 -0.69
C THR A 64 -4.93 -4.21 -0.09
N ALA A 65 -4.35 -3.06 -0.43
CA ALA A 65 -4.81 -1.76 0.04
C ALA A 65 -6.21 -1.45 -0.48
N ARG A 66 -6.46 -1.66 -1.78
CA ARG A 66 -7.78 -1.52 -2.39
C ARG A 66 -8.83 -2.38 -1.69
N ASP A 67 -8.54 -3.66 -1.45
CA ASP A 67 -9.50 -4.57 -0.84
C ASP A 67 -9.86 -4.15 0.60
N LYS A 68 -8.90 -3.61 1.35
CA LYS A 68 -9.15 -3.08 2.71
C LYS A 68 -9.93 -1.77 2.69
N ILE A 69 -9.62 -0.85 1.78
CA ILE A 69 -10.35 0.40 1.60
C ILE A 69 -11.79 0.12 1.20
N ASN A 70 -12.00 -0.73 0.18
CA ASN A 70 -13.33 -1.13 -0.29
C ASN A 70 -14.10 -1.87 0.80
N GLY A 71 -13.43 -2.74 1.57
CA GLY A 71 -14.02 -3.43 2.71
C GLY A 71 -14.52 -2.45 3.78
N ALA A 72 -13.71 -1.46 4.15
CA ALA A 72 -14.11 -0.41 5.10
C ALA A 72 -15.28 0.44 4.58
N GLN A 73 -15.20 0.87 3.32
CA GLN A 73 -16.25 1.67 2.66
C GLN A 73 -17.58 0.91 2.59
N SER A 74 -17.55 -0.39 2.25
CA SER A 74 -18.78 -1.19 2.21
C SER A 74 -19.49 -1.27 3.56
N GLY A 75 -18.72 -1.28 4.67
CA GLY A 75 -19.25 -1.24 6.03
C GLY A 75 -19.90 0.11 6.36
N GLU A 76 -19.29 1.22 5.92
CA GLU A 76 -19.85 2.56 6.12
C GLU A 76 -21.08 2.80 5.26
N GLU A 77 -21.10 2.37 4.01
CA GLU A 77 -22.27 2.41 3.15
C GLU A 77 -23.44 1.60 3.74
N LEU A 78 -23.16 0.41 4.26
CA LEU A 78 -24.16 -0.40 4.95
C LEU A 78 -24.71 0.32 6.19
N ARG A 79 -23.83 0.91 7.02
CA ARG A 79 -24.27 1.70 8.18
C ARG A 79 -25.13 2.88 7.75
N PHE A 80 -24.73 3.62 6.72
CA PHE A 80 -25.45 4.77 6.20
C PHE A 80 -26.84 4.39 5.65
N LYS A 81 -26.94 3.29 4.91
CA LYS A 81 -28.22 2.73 4.44
C LYS A 81 -29.10 2.28 5.60
N VAL A 82 -28.52 1.62 6.61
CA VAL A 82 -29.24 1.23 7.83
C VAL A 82 -29.76 2.46 8.56
N TYR A 83 -28.96 3.52 8.72
CA TYR A 83 -29.43 4.78 9.30
C TYR A 83 -30.61 5.36 8.52
N GLY A 84 -30.54 5.41 7.19
CA GLY A 84 -31.64 5.88 6.34
C GLY A 84 -32.93 5.10 6.53
N VAL A 85 -32.84 3.77 6.59
CA VAL A 85 -33.99 2.89 6.87
C VAL A 85 -34.52 3.11 8.28
N THR A 86 -33.66 3.27 9.29
CA THR A 86 -34.10 3.49 10.67
C THR A 86 -34.86 4.81 10.84
N VAL A 87 -34.44 5.87 10.15
CA VAL A 87 -35.14 7.17 10.16
C VAL A 87 -36.54 7.04 9.58
N ILE A 88 -36.67 6.36 8.44
CA ILE A 88 -37.99 6.11 7.81
C ILE A 88 -38.87 5.30 8.76
N LEU A 89 -38.35 4.21 9.34
CA LEU A 89 -39.10 3.36 10.26
C LEU A 89 -39.52 4.11 11.53
N ALA A 90 -38.66 4.96 12.09
CA ALA A 90 -38.99 5.77 13.26
C ALA A 90 -40.13 6.75 12.97
N SER A 91 -40.05 7.48 11.85
CA SER A 91 -41.12 8.41 11.43
C SER A 91 -42.45 7.70 11.19
N PHE A 92 -42.42 6.50 10.59
CA PHE A 92 -43.63 5.69 10.43
C PHE A 92 -44.17 5.14 11.75
N LYS A 93 -43.29 4.72 12.66
CA LYS A 93 -43.69 4.19 13.97
C LYS A 93 -44.44 5.24 14.79
N GLU A 94 -44.04 6.50 14.74
CA GLU A 94 -44.74 7.58 15.44
C GLU A 94 -46.17 7.78 14.91
N ILE A 95 -46.37 7.70 13.58
CA ILE A 95 -47.69 7.75 12.95
C ILE A 95 -48.56 6.55 13.37
N VAL A 96 -48.01 5.34 13.32
CA VAL A 96 -48.75 4.11 13.67
C VAL A 96 -49.06 4.04 15.17
N ALA A 97 -48.14 4.48 16.02
CA ALA A 97 -48.34 4.49 17.47
C ALA A 97 -49.47 5.45 17.87
N ASP A 98 -49.53 6.65 17.30
CA ASP A 98 -50.62 7.59 17.58
C ASP A 98 -51.96 7.10 16.99
N PHE A 99 -51.93 6.43 15.83
CA PHE A 99 -53.11 5.81 15.23
C PHE A 99 -53.72 4.72 16.13
N LEU A 100 -52.88 3.87 16.73
CA LEU A 100 -53.32 2.77 17.62
C LEU A 100 -53.70 3.25 19.03
N ILE A 101 -52.98 4.19 19.62
CA ILE A 101 -53.23 4.66 21.00
C ILE A 101 -54.48 5.54 21.05
N SER A 102 -54.73 6.33 20.01
CA SER A 102 -55.85 7.25 19.96
C SER A 102 -57.13 6.64 19.37
N ASP A 103 -57.18 5.31 19.14
CA ASP A 103 -58.30 4.58 18.52
C ASP A 103 -58.80 5.26 17.22
N ARG A 104 -57.85 5.81 16.45
CA ARG A 104 -58.17 6.55 15.22
C ARG A 104 -58.43 5.57 14.09
N ASN A 105 -59.43 5.87 13.28
CA ASN A 105 -59.82 5.06 12.13
C ASN A 105 -59.69 5.89 10.85
N ILE A 106 -59.64 5.22 9.68
CA ILE A 106 -59.65 5.92 8.38
C ILE A 106 -60.83 6.90 8.23
N ILE A 107 -61.91 6.65 8.97
CA ILE A 107 -63.15 7.43 8.97
C ILE A 107 -63.12 8.56 10.03
N ASN A 108 -62.27 8.45 11.05
CA ASN A 108 -62.13 9.45 12.12
C ASN A 108 -60.65 9.71 12.41
N PHE A 109 -60.03 10.52 11.55
CA PHE A 109 -58.60 10.85 11.59
C PHE A 109 -58.24 11.93 12.64
N GLY A 110 -59.23 12.53 13.31
CA GLY A 110 -59.02 13.60 14.29
C GLY A 110 -58.70 14.97 13.67
N GLY A 111 -59.32 15.30 12.53
CA GLY A 111 -59.28 16.63 11.93
C GLY A 111 -58.08 16.91 11.01
N SER A 112 -58.06 18.10 10.41
CA SER A 112 -57.05 18.53 9.42
C SER A 112 -55.64 18.62 9.99
N ASP A 113 -55.47 19.06 11.24
CA ASP A 113 -54.14 19.21 11.87
C ASP A 113 -53.39 17.88 12.00
N THR A 114 -54.11 16.79 12.26
CA THR A 114 -53.50 15.45 12.34
C THR A 114 -52.98 15.00 10.98
N ILE A 115 -53.70 15.30 9.89
CA ILE A 115 -53.29 14.97 8.52
C ILE A 115 -52.02 15.75 8.15
N TYR A 116 -51.95 17.04 8.48
CA TYR A 116 -50.75 17.85 8.25
C TYR A 116 -49.56 17.34 9.07
N THR A 117 -49.80 16.94 10.32
CA THR A 117 -48.76 16.39 11.21
C THR A 117 -48.22 15.07 10.67
N TYR A 118 -49.07 14.11 10.32
CA TYR A 118 -48.63 12.82 9.75
C TYR A 118 -47.97 12.98 8.38
N GLY A 119 -48.49 13.88 7.53
CA GLY A 119 -47.86 14.22 6.26
C GLY A 119 -46.45 14.78 6.49
N PHE A 120 -46.30 15.73 7.41
CA PHE A 120 -44.99 16.29 7.78
C PHE A 120 -44.02 15.21 8.27
N LEU A 121 -44.43 14.36 9.22
CA LEU A 121 -43.60 13.26 9.74
C LEU A 121 -43.19 12.25 8.65
N PHE A 122 -44.12 11.90 7.78
CA PHE A 122 -43.87 10.99 6.67
C PHE A 122 -42.88 11.57 5.65
N PHE A 123 -43.09 12.81 5.21
CA PHE A 123 -42.18 13.50 4.30
C PHE A 123 -40.83 13.84 4.94
N TYR A 124 -40.79 14.06 6.25
CA TYR A 124 -39.56 14.22 7.00
C TYR A 124 -38.74 12.92 7.00
N GLY A 125 -39.36 11.80 7.35
CA GLY A 125 -38.72 10.48 7.32
C GLY A 125 -38.22 10.10 5.93
N LEU A 126 -39.02 10.36 4.90
CA LEU A 126 -38.60 10.15 3.51
C LEU A 126 -37.50 11.12 3.06
N GLY A 127 -37.61 12.42 3.37
CA GLY A 127 -36.64 13.42 2.93
C GLY A 127 -35.24 13.16 3.49
N PHE A 128 -35.13 12.77 4.75
CA PHE A 128 -33.86 12.50 5.40
C PHE A 128 -33.37 11.04 5.24
N GLY A 129 -34.28 10.07 5.14
CA GLY A 129 -33.92 8.66 5.02
C GLY A 129 -33.74 8.16 3.57
N PHE A 130 -34.43 8.76 2.59
CA PHE A 130 -34.36 8.29 1.20
C PHE A 130 -33.02 8.64 0.54
N GLY A 131 -32.50 9.84 0.79
CA GLY A 131 -31.18 10.25 0.30
C GLY A 131 -30.06 9.36 0.80
N SER A 132 -30.18 8.81 2.01
CA SER A 132 -29.17 7.92 2.61
C SER A 132 -29.24 6.48 2.11
N ILE A 133 -30.38 6.04 1.56
CA ILE A 133 -30.52 4.73 0.93
C ILE A 133 -29.96 4.71 -0.50
N TRP A 134 -30.10 5.83 -1.22
CA TRP A 134 -29.74 5.96 -2.63
C TRP A 134 -28.41 6.68 -2.90
N ALA A 135 -27.77 7.22 -1.88
CA ALA A 135 -26.41 7.74 -2.03
C ALA A 135 -25.47 6.60 -2.44
N VAL A 136 -24.85 6.76 -3.60
CA VAL A 136 -23.65 6.01 -3.98
C VAL A 136 -22.54 6.57 -3.09
N GLY A 137 -21.76 5.71 -2.42
CA GLY A 137 -20.70 6.16 -1.53
C GLY A 137 -19.71 7.11 -2.22
N PRO A 138 -18.95 7.89 -1.44
CA PRO A 138 -18.12 8.98 -1.97
C PRO A 138 -16.98 8.55 -2.91
N TYR A 139 -16.75 7.24 -3.10
CA TYR A 139 -15.65 6.70 -3.90
C TYR A 139 -16.18 5.93 -5.11
N SER A 140 -16.66 6.69 -6.11
CA SER A 140 -17.06 6.12 -7.40
C SER A 140 -15.85 5.75 -8.27
N ASP A 141 -15.76 4.46 -8.63
CA ASP A 141 -15.35 3.86 -9.91
C ASP A 141 -14.07 4.34 -10.65
N LEU A 142 -13.11 5.01 -10.01
CA LEU A 142 -11.81 5.22 -10.67
C LEU A 142 -11.03 3.89 -10.74
N PRO A 143 -10.61 3.44 -11.93
CA PRO A 143 -9.80 2.23 -12.09
C PRO A 143 -8.39 2.47 -11.52
N CYS A 144 -8.22 2.09 -10.27
CA CYS A 144 -6.99 2.21 -9.48
C CYS A 144 -6.39 0.85 -9.09
N GLY A 145 -6.37 -0.07 -10.03
CA GLY A 145 -6.10 -1.48 -9.78
C GLY A 145 -4.66 -1.90 -10.04
N PRO A 146 -4.30 -3.13 -9.64
CA PRO A 146 -3.01 -3.70 -10.01
C PRO A 146 -2.82 -3.82 -11.53
N SER A 147 -3.90 -3.98 -12.29
CA SER A 147 -3.89 -3.96 -13.75
C SER A 147 -3.50 -2.58 -14.30
N ASP A 148 -4.01 -1.50 -13.70
CA ASP A 148 -3.77 -0.14 -14.17
C ASP A 148 -2.32 0.27 -13.97
N PHE A 149 -1.72 -0.11 -12.84
CA PHE A 149 -0.29 0.06 -12.61
C PHE A 149 0.56 -0.76 -13.58
N LYS A 150 0.23 -2.05 -13.79
CA LYS A 150 0.95 -2.90 -14.76
C LYS A 150 0.81 -2.41 -16.19
N GLN A 151 -0.33 -1.87 -16.56
CA GLN A 151 -0.53 -1.27 -17.87
C GLN A 151 0.32 -0.01 -17.99
N LEU A 152 0.27 0.88 -17.01
CA LEU A 152 1.05 2.12 -17.01
C LEU A 152 2.56 1.84 -17.09
N ILE A 153 3.06 0.87 -16.31
CA ILE A 153 4.49 0.55 -16.35
C ILE A 153 4.92 -0.02 -17.70
N ASN A 154 4.05 -0.77 -18.37
CA ASN A 154 4.30 -1.32 -19.71
C ASN A 154 4.18 -0.24 -20.81
N GLU A 155 3.24 0.69 -20.69
CA GLU A 155 3.08 1.85 -21.59
C GLU A 155 4.34 2.72 -21.62
N TYR A 156 4.97 2.91 -20.46
CA TYR A 156 6.25 3.61 -20.34
C TYR A 156 7.46 2.69 -20.57
N GLY A 157 7.22 1.40 -20.82
CA GLY A 157 8.25 0.40 -21.07
C GLY A 157 9.20 0.16 -19.89
N LEU A 158 8.77 0.47 -18.66
CA LEU A 158 9.56 0.41 -17.42
C LEU A 158 9.40 -0.93 -16.69
N GLN A 159 8.82 -1.97 -17.32
CA GLN A 159 8.57 -3.28 -16.70
C GLN A 159 9.83 -3.98 -16.17
N ASN A 160 10.99 -3.67 -16.78
CA ASN A 160 12.30 -4.17 -16.36
C ASN A 160 13.16 -3.05 -15.73
N GLY A 161 12.52 -2.01 -15.21
CA GLY A 161 13.17 -0.81 -14.73
C GLY A 161 13.76 0.05 -15.85
N VAL A 162 14.79 0.83 -15.50
CA VAL A 162 15.49 1.76 -16.40
C VAL A 162 16.66 1.11 -17.15
N VAL A 163 17.12 -0.06 -16.71
CA VAL A 163 18.31 -0.78 -17.23
C VAL A 163 18.30 -0.98 -18.74
N PRO A 164 17.20 -1.42 -19.38
CA PRO A 164 17.21 -1.65 -20.82
C PRO A 164 17.48 -0.39 -21.64
N TYR A 165 17.13 0.78 -21.11
CA TYR A 165 17.34 2.07 -21.77
C TYR A 165 18.74 2.62 -21.52
N LEU A 166 19.30 2.37 -20.34
CA LEU A 166 20.67 2.77 -20.00
C LEU A 166 21.72 1.99 -20.82
N ASN A 167 21.44 0.73 -21.13
CA ASN A 167 22.31 -0.09 -21.99
C ASN A 167 22.06 0.14 -23.49
N GLY A 168 21.06 0.94 -23.85
CA GLY A 168 20.67 1.26 -25.23
C GLY A 168 21.29 2.55 -25.75
N TYR A 169 20.82 3.00 -26.92
CA TYR A 169 21.20 4.29 -27.52
C TYR A 169 20.34 5.46 -27.03
N ASP A 170 19.52 5.26 -26.00
CA ASP A 170 18.59 6.30 -25.54
C ASP A 170 19.30 7.37 -24.72
N ASN A 171 18.94 8.63 -24.98
CA ASN A 171 19.51 9.76 -24.26
C ASN A 171 19.03 9.75 -22.80
N PRO A 172 19.93 9.90 -21.80
CA PRO A 172 19.56 9.88 -20.38
C PRO A 172 18.55 10.97 -20.02
N LEU A 173 18.59 12.11 -20.72
CA LEU A 173 17.62 13.20 -20.56
C LEU A 173 16.19 12.75 -20.91
N SER A 174 16.02 12.00 -22.00
CA SER A 174 14.70 11.48 -22.40
C SER A 174 14.17 10.42 -21.44
N LEU A 175 15.05 9.64 -20.82
CA LEU A 175 14.70 8.65 -19.82
C LEU A 175 14.26 9.29 -18.51
N SER A 176 14.93 10.35 -18.07
CA SER A 176 14.54 11.14 -16.89
C SER A 176 13.15 11.77 -17.07
N THR A 177 12.88 12.39 -18.22
CA THR A 177 11.54 12.91 -18.55
C THR A 177 10.48 11.81 -18.52
N ARG A 178 10.78 10.64 -19.08
CA ARG A 178 9.87 9.49 -19.08
C ARG A 178 9.52 9.01 -17.67
N VAL A 179 10.50 8.94 -16.76
CA VAL A 179 10.27 8.57 -15.35
C VAL A 179 9.43 9.62 -14.62
N CYS A 180 9.66 10.91 -14.90
CA CYS A 180 8.87 12.01 -14.33
C CYS A 180 7.40 11.99 -14.79
N GLU A 181 7.15 11.72 -16.08
CA GLU A 181 5.78 11.55 -16.59
C GLU A 181 5.09 10.33 -16.00
N PHE A 182 5.83 9.21 -15.89
CA PHE A 182 5.33 8.00 -15.22
C PHE A 182 4.93 8.28 -13.77
N GLU A 183 5.75 9.01 -13.02
CA GLU A 183 5.46 9.42 -11.64
C GLU A 183 4.11 10.14 -11.56
N ILE A 184 3.90 11.20 -12.33
CA ILE A 184 2.65 11.98 -12.31
C ILE A 184 1.43 11.10 -12.61
N LEU A 185 1.52 10.25 -13.63
CA LEU A 185 0.41 9.37 -14.01
C LEU A 185 0.19 8.23 -13.02
N ALA A 186 1.24 7.73 -12.37
CA ALA A 186 1.13 6.70 -11.35
C ALA A 186 0.37 7.23 -10.13
N TYR A 187 0.71 8.45 -9.67
CA TYR A 187 -0.03 9.13 -8.61
C TYR A 187 -1.49 9.36 -8.99
N MET A 188 -1.76 9.82 -10.22
CA MET A 188 -3.12 10.08 -10.69
C MET A 188 -3.95 8.79 -10.77
N LYS A 189 -3.42 7.72 -11.36
CA LYS A 189 -4.14 6.44 -11.51
C LYS A 189 -4.34 5.71 -10.18
N LEU A 190 -3.39 5.84 -9.25
CA LEU A 190 -3.47 5.19 -7.93
C LEU A 190 -4.12 6.08 -6.87
N ASN A 191 -4.64 7.26 -7.23
CA ASN A 191 -5.20 8.21 -6.27
C ASN A 191 -6.32 7.62 -5.39
N CYS A 192 -7.09 6.63 -5.87
CA CYS A 192 -8.13 6.00 -5.03
C CYS A 192 -7.55 5.28 -3.80
N VAL A 193 -6.31 4.78 -3.91
CA VAL A 193 -5.60 4.11 -2.81
C VAL A 193 -4.82 5.15 -2.04
N LEU A 194 -4.08 6.02 -2.75
CA LEU A 194 -3.19 7.01 -2.16
C LEU A 194 -3.95 8.07 -1.35
N SER A 195 -5.20 8.40 -1.69
CA SER A 195 -6.03 9.31 -0.90
C SER A 195 -6.31 8.81 0.52
N GLY A 196 -6.19 7.50 0.75
CA GLY A 196 -6.39 6.86 2.05
C GLY A 196 -5.11 6.68 2.87
N GLU A 197 -3.98 7.31 2.51
CA GLU A 197 -2.69 7.13 3.19
C GLU A 197 -2.74 7.35 4.71
N ASN A 198 -3.58 8.29 5.16
CA ASN A 198 -3.68 8.69 6.56
C ASN A 198 -4.63 7.77 7.34
N ASP A 199 -5.53 7.09 6.64
CA ASP A 199 -6.59 6.26 7.22
C ASP A 199 -6.24 4.76 7.17
N HIS A 200 -5.38 4.34 6.23
CA HIS A 200 -5.02 2.95 6.00
C HIS A 200 -3.50 2.77 5.87
N ILE A 201 -2.92 1.92 6.73
CA ILE A 201 -1.49 1.59 6.72
C ILE A 201 -1.08 1.00 5.37
N GLU A 202 -1.96 0.22 4.74
CA GLU A 202 -1.69 -0.42 3.45
C GLU A 202 -1.64 0.60 2.31
N ALA A 203 -2.42 1.69 2.40
CA ALA A 203 -2.33 2.80 1.44
C ALA A 203 -1.01 3.55 1.59
N ALA A 204 -0.57 3.80 2.83
CA ALA A 204 0.74 4.39 3.11
C ALA A 204 1.90 3.49 2.62
N GLU A 205 1.77 2.16 2.75
CA GLU A 205 2.78 1.22 2.23
C GLU A 205 2.88 1.26 0.70
N VAL A 206 1.75 1.40 0.00
CA VAL A 206 1.72 1.58 -1.45
C VAL A 206 2.41 2.88 -1.85
N LEU A 207 2.08 4.00 -1.20
CA LEU A 207 2.71 5.29 -1.45
C LEU A 207 4.23 5.21 -1.27
N PHE A 208 4.67 4.71 -0.13
CA PHE A 208 6.09 4.59 0.19
C PHE A 208 6.83 3.69 -0.80
N SER A 209 6.22 2.58 -1.21
CA SER A 209 6.80 1.67 -2.20
C SER A 209 6.89 2.31 -3.60
N LEU A 210 5.91 3.14 -3.96
CA LEU A 210 5.90 3.88 -5.22
C LEU A 210 7.00 4.97 -5.23
N GLU A 211 7.11 5.73 -4.14
CA GLU A 211 8.18 6.73 -3.96
C GLU A 211 9.56 6.09 -4.03
N GLN A 212 9.77 4.98 -3.33
CA GLN A 212 11.02 4.23 -3.40
C GLN A 212 11.34 3.75 -4.82
N LEU A 213 10.34 3.30 -5.57
CA LEU A 213 10.53 2.84 -6.94
C LEU A 213 11.01 4.01 -7.82
N ILE A 214 10.30 5.13 -7.77
CA ILE A 214 10.60 6.33 -8.58
C ILE A 214 11.97 6.88 -8.21
N GLU A 215 12.27 6.99 -6.92
CA GLU A 215 13.56 7.49 -6.43
C GLU A 215 14.71 6.55 -6.82
N ALA A 216 14.52 5.23 -6.71
CA ALA A 216 15.52 4.26 -7.16
C ALA A 216 15.78 4.38 -8.67
N MET A 217 14.75 4.60 -9.48
CA MET A 217 14.90 4.85 -10.92
C MET A 217 15.69 6.14 -11.20
N LYS A 218 15.36 7.25 -10.51
CA LYS A 218 16.06 8.54 -10.65
C LYS A 218 17.54 8.42 -10.28
N ILE A 219 17.85 7.84 -9.12
CA ILE A 219 19.23 7.59 -8.66
C ILE A 219 20.00 6.73 -9.68
N ARG A 220 19.36 5.70 -10.24
CA ARG A 220 19.99 4.81 -11.22
C ARG A 220 20.34 5.53 -12.52
N ILE A 221 19.50 6.46 -12.98
CA ILE A 221 19.76 7.32 -14.13
C ILE A 221 20.91 8.28 -13.82
N ASP A 222 20.85 8.96 -12.68
CA ASP A 222 21.87 9.93 -12.27
C ASP A 222 23.26 9.29 -12.14
N TRP A 223 23.32 8.01 -11.73
CA TRP A 223 24.56 7.25 -11.63
C TRP A 223 25.26 7.04 -12.98
N GLU A 224 24.54 6.84 -14.09
CA GLU A 224 25.14 6.69 -15.43
C GLU A 224 25.55 8.03 -16.06
N THR A 225 24.96 9.14 -15.61
CA THR A 225 25.25 10.47 -16.17
C THR A 225 26.48 11.15 -15.57
N LYS A 226 27.08 10.56 -14.52
CA LYS A 226 28.28 11.07 -13.84
C LYS A 226 29.55 10.45 -14.43
#